data_AF-A0A2W6TI15-F1
#
_entry.id   AF-A0A2W6TI15-F1
#
_cell.length_a   1.000
_cell.length_b   1.000
_cell.length_c   1.000
_cell.angle_alpha   90.00
_cell.angle_beta   90.00
_cell.angle_gamma   90.00
#
_symmetry.space_group_name_H-M   'P 1'
#
loop_
_entity.id
_entity.type
_entity.pdbx_description
1 polymer ?
#
loop_
_entity_poly.entity_id
_entity_poly.type
_entity_poly.pdbx_seq_one_letter_code
_entity_poly.pdbx_strand_id
1 'polypeptide(L)'
;MDRWYTATLLSLIVHQIDAAYWHEWEMFHVPGGIQGFLLFNLLAMGLLLHGYRQVALATPQARRYALLCGCIGVLTALLHAGFAAAGKDQFGLPLSIATIVACLASGTGLLLKARQNPNSRG
;
A
#
# COMPACT_ATOMS: atom_id res chain seq x y z
N MET A 1 12.20 0.00 10.88
CA MET A 1 10.96 0.35 10.15
C MET A 1 11.17 0.17 8.67
N ASP A 2 12.37 0.47 8.18
CA ASP A 2 12.83 0.42 6.79
C ASP A 2 12.44 -0.88 6.06
N ARG A 3 12.83 -2.05 6.56
CA ARG A 3 12.51 -3.34 5.91
C ARG A 3 11.00 -3.55 5.71
N TRP A 4 10.20 -3.20 6.72
CA TRP A 4 8.74 -3.29 6.65
C TRP A 4 8.17 -2.25 5.69
N TYR A 5 8.70 -1.02 5.70
CA TYR A 5 8.30 0.02 4.75
C TYR A 5 8.60 -0.38 3.31
N THR A 6 9.81 -0.88 3.04
CA THR A 6 10.20 -1.39 1.72
C THR A 6 9.31 -2.53 1.27
N ALA A 7 9.01 -3.50 2.14
CA ALA A 7 8.12 -4.61 1.80
C ALA A 7 6.68 -4.13 1.50
N THR A 8 6.15 -3.19 2.29
CA THR A 8 4.82 -2.61 2.04
C THR A 8 4.78 -1.79 0.77
N LEU A 9 5.77 -0.93 0.54
CA LEU A 9 5.87 -0.12 -0.67
C LEU A 9 6.02 -0.99 -1.92
N LEU A 10 6.87 -2.03 -1.87
CA LEU A 10 7.03 -2.96 -2.99
C LEU A 10 5.72 -3.70 -3.30
N SER A 11 5.04 -4.22 -2.27
CA SER A 11 3.74 -4.88 -2.43
C SER A 11 2.70 -3.94 -3.04
N LEU A 12 2.66 -2.69 -2.60
CA LEU A 12 1.78 -1.66 -3.16
C LEU A 12 2.12 -1.32 -4.62
N ILE A 13 3.40 -1.23 -4.98
CA ILE A 13 3.82 -1.00 -6.37
C ILE A 13 3.37 -2.17 -7.25
N VAL A 14 3.63 -3.42 -6.84
CA VAL A 14 3.19 -4.60 -7.59
C VAL A 14 1.66 -4.63 -7.69
N HIS A 15 0.96 -4.28 -6.60
CA HIS A 15 -0.49 -4.15 -6.61
C HIS A 15 -0.97 -3.12 -7.63
N GLN A 16 -0.36 -1.94 -7.72
CA GLN A 16 -0.76 -0.92 -8.70
C GLN A 16 -0.48 -1.34 -10.14
N ILE A 17 0.57 -2.13 -10.40
CA ILE A 17 0.82 -2.73 -11.72
C ILE A 17 -0.30 -3.71 -12.07
N ASP A 18 -0.68 -4.58 -11.13
CA ASP A 18 -1.78 -5.53 -11.30
C ASP A 18 -3.14 -4.82 -11.43
N ALA A 19 -3.36 -3.75 -10.66
CA ALA A 19 -4.54 -2.90 -10.74
C ALA A 19 -4.69 -2.20 -12.09
N ALA A 20 -3.56 -1.84 -12.71
CA ALA A 20 -3.57 -1.32 -14.07
C ALA A 20 -4.02 -2.41 -15.08
N TYR A 21 -3.55 -3.65 -14.92
CA TYR A 21 -3.98 -4.79 -15.74
C TYR A 21 -5.48 -5.08 -15.56
N TRP A 22 -5.99 -5.03 -14.34
CA TRP A 22 -7.41 -5.25 -14.02
C TRP A 22 -8.32 -4.05 -14.30
N HIS A 23 -7.78 -2.97 -14.87
CA HIS A 23 -8.50 -1.72 -15.11
C HIS A 23 -9.24 -1.23 -13.86
N GLU A 24 -8.57 -1.23 -12.70
CA GLU A 24 -9.16 -0.90 -11.40
C GLU A 24 -9.88 0.47 -11.38
N TRP A 25 -9.49 1.39 -12.27
CA TRP A 25 -10.19 2.65 -12.48
C TRP A 25 -11.65 2.50 -12.89
N GLU A 26 -12.03 1.42 -13.58
CA GLU A 26 -13.43 1.11 -13.91
C GLU A 26 -14.18 0.62 -12.67
N MET A 27 -13.54 -0.20 -11.85
CA MET A 27 -14.11 -0.71 -10.60
C MET A 27 -14.41 0.42 -9.61
N PHE A 28 -13.49 1.37 -9.47
CA PHE A 28 -13.63 2.53 -8.58
C PHE A 28 -14.27 3.76 -9.24
N HIS A 29 -14.68 3.66 -10.51
CA HIS A 29 -15.27 4.77 -11.28
C HIS A 29 -14.42 6.05 -11.23
N VAL A 30 -13.09 5.89 -11.37
CA VAL A 30 -12.14 7.00 -11.31
C VAL A 30 -12.39 7.96 -12.49
N PRO A 31 -12.55 9.27 -12.23
CA PRO A 31 -12.82 10.24 -13.30
C PRO A 31 -11.64 10.31 -14.28
N GLY A 32 -11.94 10.34 -15.58
CA GLY A 32 -10.92 10.35 -16.64
C GLY A 32 -10.26 9.00 -16.93
N GLY A 33 -10.79 7.90 -16.36
CA GLY A 33 -10.32 6.53 -16.64
C GLY A 33 -8.84 6.35 -16.32
N ILE A 34 -8.08 5.78 -17.26
CA ILE A 34 -6.63 5.55 -17.10
C ILE A 34 -5.84 6.84 -16.81
N GLN A 35 -6.26 8.00 -17.33
CA GLN A 35 -5.54 9.27 -17.08
C GLN A 35 -5.68 9.70 -15.61
N GLY A 36 -6.89 9.59 -15.05
CA GLY A 36 -7.14 9.84 -13.63
C GLY A 36 -6.39 8.84 -12.75
N PHE A 37 -6.36 7.57 -13.15
CA PHE A 37 -5.59 6.53 -12.47
C PHE A 37 -4.09 6.82 -12.45
N LEU A 38 -3.51 7.24 -13.58
CA LEU A 38 -2.09 7.61 -13.65
C LEU A 38 -1.77 8.82 -12.77
N LEU A 39 -2.61 9.84 -12.77
CA LEU A 39 -2.43 11.00 -11.88
C LEU A 39 -2.52 10.60 -10.40
N PHE A 40 -3.49 9.76 -10.04
CA PHE A 40 -3.59 9.20 -8.70
C PHE A 40 -2.32 8.44 -8.31
N ASN A 41 -1.83 7.54 -9.17
CA ASN A 41 -0.61 6.76 -8.94
C ASN A 41 0.62 7.66 -8.80
N LEU A 42 0.76 8.68 -9.64
CA LEU A 42 1.88 9.63 -9.56
C LEU A 42 1.92 10.30 -8.18
N LEU A 43 0.78 10.79 -7.70
CA LEU A 43 0.68 11.46 -6.40
C LEU A 43 0.87 10.48 -5.25
N ALA A 44 0.19 9.34 -5.28
CA ALA A 44 0.24 8.32 -4.23
C ALA A 44 1.64 7.70 -4.11
N MET A 45 2.23 7.22 -5.22
CA MET A 45 3.57 6.64 -5.22
C MET A 45 4.63 7.69 -4.91
N GLY A 46 4.49 8.92 -5.41
CA GLY A 46 5.38 10.02 -5.06
C GLY A 46 5.40 10.31 -3.56
N LEU A 47 4.22 10.34 -2.92
CA LEU A 47 4.09 10.51 -1.48
C LEU A 47 4.72 9.36 -0.69
N LEU A 48 4.49 8.11 -1.13
CA LEU A 48 5.04 6.94 -0.45
C LEU A 48 6.56 6.81 -0.63
N LEU A 49 7.11 7.17 -1.79
CA LEU A 49 8.55 7.24 -2.04
C LEU A 49 9.20 8.35 -1.20
N HIS A 50 8.55 9.50 -1.09
CA HIS A 50 8.99 10.55 -0.17
C HIS A 50 9.00 10.04 1.27
N GLY A 51 7.95 9.33 1.70
CA GLY A 51 7.90 8.70 3.02
C GLY A 51 9.00 7.66 3.24
N TYR A 52 9.35 6.87 2.22
CA TYR A 52 10.48 5.95 2.27
C TYR A 52 11.78 6.70 2.57
N ARG A 53 12.03 7.82 1.88
CA ARG A 53 13.19 8.69 2.17
C ARG A 53 13.19 9.19 3.61
N GLN A 54 12.03 9.60 4.15
CA GLN A 54 11.92 10.06 5.54
C GLN A 54 12.29 8.97 6.54
N VAL A 55 11.91 7.72 6.26
CA VAL A 55 12.22 6.54 7.07
C VAL A 55 13.71 6.16 6.96
N ALA A 56 14.25 6.10 5.74
CA ALA A 56 15.65 5.76 5.49
C ALA A 56 16.65 6.75 6.10
N LEU A 57 16.28 8.04 6.16
CA LEU A 57 17.09 9.09 6.78
C LEU A 57 16.80 9.27 8.28
N ALA A 58 15.99 8.40 8.89
CA ALA A 58 15.61 8.43 10.31
C ALA A 58 15.11 9.82 10.79
N THR A 59 14.38 10.53 9.94
CA THR A 59 13.88 11.87 10.25
C THR A 59 12.77 11.84 11.30
N PRO A 60 12.45 12.97 11.95
CA PRO A 60 11.31 13.05 12.87
C PRO A 60 9.95 12.66 12.24
N GLN A 61 9.82 12.75 10.90
CA GLN A 61 8.60 12.42 10.18
C GLN A 61 8.48 10.92 9.83
N ALA A 62 9.54 10.13 10.03
CA ALA A 62 9.59 8.71 9.66
C ALA A 62 8.39 7.92 10.17
N ARG A 63 8.01 8.12 11.44
CA ARG A 63 6.87 7.41 12.05
C ARG A 63 5.55 7.76 11.37
N ARG A 64 5.32 9.02 11.04
CA ARG A 64 4.07 9.48 10.38
C ARG A 64 3.92 8.81 9.01
N TYR A 65 4.99 8.81 8.21
CA TYR A 65 4.98 8.16 6.91
C TYR A 65 4.88 6.64 7.01
N ALA A 66 5.52 6.02 8.00
CA ALA A 66 5.38 4.58 8.26
C ALA A 66 3.93 4.20 8.59
N LEU A 67 3.24 5.00 9.42
CA LEU A 67 1.83 4.80 9.71
C LEU A 67 0.97 4.96 8.46
N LEU A 68 1.20 6.00 7.66
CA LEU A 68 0.47 6.24 6.41
C LEU A 68 0.63 5.06 5.44
N CYS A 69 1.87 4.66 5.15
CA CYS A 69 2.17 3.54 4.25
C CYS A 69 1.57 2.22 4.75
N GLY A 70 1.70 1.94 6.04
CA GLY A 70 1.13 0.75 6.66
C GLY A 70 -0.40 0.71 6.59
N CYS A 71 -1.06 1.84 6.85
CA CYS A 71 -2.52 1.96 6.73
C CYS A 71 -2.98 1.72 5.29
N ILE A 72 -2.28 2.27 4.30
CA ILE A 72 -2.60 2.08 2.88
C ILE A 72 -2.47 0.59 2.50
N GLY A 73 -1.37 -0.08 2.90
CA GLY A 73 -1.20 -1.52 2.66
C GLY A 73 -2.32 -2.39 3.25
N VAL A 74 -2.77 -2.10 4.47
CA VAL A 74 -3.91 -2.80 5.09
C VAL A 74 -5.22 -2.46 4.38
N LEU A 75 -5.46 -1.18 4.06
CA LEU A 75 -6.68 -0.73 3.41
C LEU A 75 -6.85 -1.36 2.02
N THR A 76 -5.77 -1.46 1.24
CA THR A 76 -5.77 -2.18 -0.05
C THR A 76 -6.36 -3.57 0.11
N ALA A 77 -5.87 -4.36 1.08
CA ALA A 77 -6.36 -5.71 1.28
C ALA A 77 -7.82 -5.76 1.77
N LEU A 78 -8.26 -4.81 2.60
CA LEU A 78 -9.64 -4.73 3.07
C LEU A 78 -10.62 -4.39 1.93
N LEU A 79 -10.24 -3.47 1.04
CA LEU A 79 -11.06 -3.13 -0.13
C LEU A 79 -11.22 -4.32 -1.06
N HIS A 80 -10.13 -5.04 -1.36
CA HIS A 80 -10.17 -6.24 -2.21
C HIS A 80 -10.92 -7.40 -1.57
N ALA A 81 -10.81 -7.59 -0.25
CA ALA A 81 -11.67 -8.53 0.46
C ALA A 81 -13.16 -8.15 0.35
N GLY A 82 -13.48 -6.86 0.41
CA GLY A 82 -14.84 -6.34 0.19
C GLY A 82 -15.36 -6.61 -1.22
N PHE A 83 -14.54 -6.40 -2.26
CA PHE A 83 -14.92 -6.70 -3.64
C PHE A 83 -15.12 -8.19 -3.88
N ALA A 84 -14.22 -9.03 -3.36
CA ALA A 84 -14.37 -10.49 -3.43
C ALA A 84 -15.66 -10.95 -2.74
N ALA A 85 -15.96 -10.42 -1.55
CA ALA A 85 -17.21 -10.71 -0.85
C ALA A 85 -18.47 -10.22 -1.60
N ALA A 86 -18.34 -9.21 -2.45
CA ALA A 86 -19.40 -8.73 -3.34
C ALA A 86 -19.48 -9.49 -4.68
N GLY A 87 -18.72 -10.58 -4.86
CA GLY A 87 -18.76 -11.42 -6.06
C GLY A 87 -18.04 -10.81 -7.27
N LYS A 88 -17.04 -9.94 -7.06
CA LYS A 88 -16.18 -9.41 -8.13
C LYS A 88 -15.03 -10.39 -8.40
N ASP A 89 -14.87 -10.78 -9.68
CA ASP A 89 -13.89 -11.77 -10.10
C ASP A 89 -12.48 -11.18 -10.36
N GLN A 90 -12.33 -9.86 -10.31
CA GLN A 90 -11.02 -9.21 -10.47
C GLN A 90 -10.05 -9.63 -9.34
N PHE A 91 -8.75 -9.66 -9.65
CA PHE A 91 -7.69 -10.06 -8.71
C PHE A 91 -7.76 -11.51 -8.21
N GLY A 92 -8.51 -12.39 -8.89
CA GLY A 92 -8.58 -13.83 -8.57
C GLY A 92 -7.34 -14.66 -8.94
N LEU A 93 -6.35 -14.07 -9.61
CA LEU A 93 -5.12 -14.80 -10.00
C LEU A 93 -4.24 -15.08 -8.78
N PRO A 94 -3.47 -16.19 -8.76
CA PRO A 94 -2.65 -16.55 -7.60
C PRO A 94 -1.68 -15.45 -7.16
N LEU A 95 -1.02 -14.77 -8.10
CA LEU A 95 -0.09 -13.68 -7.78
C LEU A 95 -0.80 -12.39 -7.37
N SER A 96 -2.02 -12.13 -7.86
CA SER A 96 -2.85 -11.02 -7.38
C SER A 96 -3.20 -11.21 -5.90
N ILE A 97 -3.70 -12.40 -5.55
CA ILE A 97 -4.00 -12.78 -4.17
C ILE A 97 -2.75 -12.70 -3.29
N ALA A 98 -1.62 -13.26 -3.76
CA ALA A 98 -0.36 -13.20 -3.02
C ALA A 98 0.10 -11.76 -2.76
N THR A 99 -0.06 -10.87 -3.74
CA THR A 99 0.29 -9.44 -3.63
C THR A 99 -0.61 -8.73 -2.63
N ILE A 100 -1.93 -9.01 -2.64
CA ILE A 100 -2.89 -8.45 -1.68
C ILE A 100 -2.57 -8.92 -0.25
N VAL A 101 -2.29 -10.22 -0.07
CA VAL A 101 -1.87 -10.78 1.22
C VAL A 101 -0.55 -10.17 1.68
N ALA A 102 0.39 -9.94 0.77
CA ALA A 102 1.66 -9.29 1.08
C ALA A 102 1.45 -7.83 1.53
N CYS A 103 0.52 -7.09 0.92
CA CYS A 103 0.11 -5.75 1.38
C CYS A 103 -0.41 -5.79 2.82
N LEU A 104 -1.31 -6.72 3.13
CA LEU A 104 -1.87 -6.89 4.48
C LEU A 104 -0.79 -7.24 5.50
N ALA A 105 0.03 -8.26 5.21
CA ALA A 105 1.02 -8.77 6.14
C ALA A 105 2.13 -7.74 6.42
N SER A 106 2.70 -7.16 5.36
CA SER A 106 3.75 -6.16 5.50
C SER A 106 3.22 -4.85 6.10
N GLY A 107 2.03 -4.39 5.68
CA GLY A 107 1.39 -3.18 6.21
C GLY A 107 1.08 -3.31 7.69
N THR A 108 0.54 -4.46 8.13
CA THR A 108 0.32 -4.76 9.55
C THR A 108 1.64 -4.79 10.32
N GLY A 109 2.66 -5.46 9.79
CA GLY A 109 3.99 -5.49 10.40
C GLY A 109 4.61 -4.10 10.54
N LEU A 110 4.44 -3.24 9.54
CA LEU A 110 4.89 -1.84 9.57
C LEU A 110 4.14 -1.02 10.64
N LEU A 111 2.81 -1.16 10.73
CA LEU A 111 2.00 -0.49 11.75
C LEU A 111 2.39 -0.91 13.15
N LEU A 112 2.56 -2.21 13.40
CA LEU A 112 3.02 -2.72 14.69
C LEU A 112 4.41 -2.16 15.03
N LYS A 113 5.33 -2.11 14.06
CA LYS A 113 6.67 -1.57 14.30
C LYS A 113 6.67 -0.06 14.54
N ALA A 114 5.82 0.69 13.85
CA ALA A 114 5.68 2.14 14.02
C ALA A 114 4.97 2.53 15.34
N ARG A 115 4.25 1.60 15.97
CA ARG A 115 3.62 1.76 17.29
C ARG A 115 4.57 1.51 18.46
N GLN A 116 5.60 0.69 18.27
CA GLN A 116 6.65 0.49 19.28
C GLN A 116 7.43 1.80 19.47
N ASN A 117 7.37 2.37 20.68
CA ASN A 117 7.99 3.66 21.01
C ASN A 117 9.50 3.68 20.69
N PRO A 118 10.06 4.79 20.18
CA PRO A 118 11.52 4.96 20.06
C PRO A 118 12.26 4.93 21.41
N ASN A 119 11.55 5.11 22.53
CA ASN A 119 12.11 5.25 23.87
C ASN A 119 12.26 3.94 24.67
N SER A 120 12.01 2.77 24.10
CA SER A 120 12.29 1.49 24.78
C SER A 120 13.71 1.00 24.49
N ARG A 121 14.70 1.85 24.80
CA ARG A 121 16.07 1.42 25.13
C ARG A 121 16.27 1.79 26.60
N GLY A 122 15.76 0.92 27.47
CA GLY A 122 16.28 0.77 28.83
C GLY A 122 17.35 -0.31 28.81
#